data_AF-A0A1W2B432-F1
#
_entry.id   AF-A0A1W2B432-F1
#
_cell.length_a   1.000
_cell.length_b   1.000
_cell.length_c   1.000
_cell.angle_alpha   90.00
_cell.angle_beta   90.00
_cell.angle_gamma   90.00
#
_symmetry.space_group_name_H-M   'P 1'
#
loop_
_entity.id
_entity.type
_entity.pdbx_description
1 polymer ?
#
loop_
_entity_poly.entity_id
_entity_poly.type
_entity_poly.pdbx_seq_one_letter_code
_entity_poly.pdbx_strand_id
1 'polypeptide(L)'
;MQQSPQRGWNRREFLSATALVALALGVPAAAVSLTSLESEDAPTDRQRFVMKDVSQLVIPRSATPGGGDVGAGDFAILALAHGLDGSRSLLKDAAAYARFARNDGSIRHVAWLEKELDTRAGGDFLKAPAGQRLAALKALDAEAFASRESESPWKAIKGLILTGYYTSEVGGSQELRYEPVPGRFDPDLPLTPDFRAISNDWTAVDFG
;
A
#
# COMPACT_ATOMS: atom_id res chain seq x y z
N MET A 1 -13.76 -42.31 50.82
CA MET A 1 -13.83 -41.74 49.46
C MET A 1 -14.53 -40.39 49.55
N GLN A 2 -13.78 -39.30 49.66
CA GLN A 2 -14.33 -37.94 49.61
C GLN A 2 -14.25 -37.44 48.16
N GLN A 3 -15.39 -37.21 47.52
CA GLN A 3 -15.45 -36.59 46.20
C GLN A 3 -15.09 -35.11 46.35
N SER A 4 -14.05 -34.67 45.63
CA SER A 4 -13.69 -33.24 45.54
C SER A 4 -14.78 -32.51 44.73
N PRO A 5 -15.24 -31.32 45.17
CA PRO A 5 -16.24 -30.58 44.40
C PRO A 5 -15.62 -30.12 43.08
N GLN A 6 -16.20 -30.55 41.96
CA GLN A 6 -15.88 -30.07 40.62
C GLN A 6 -16.09 -28.56 40.57
N ARG A 7 -15.00 -27.79 40.52
CA ARG A 7 -15.05 -26.34 40.37
C ARG A 7 -15.46 -26.01 38.93
N GLY A 8 -16.76 -25.88 38.70
CA GLY A 8 -17.30 -25.43 37.43
C GLY A 8 -16.83 -24.01 37.09
N TRP A 9 -16.73 -23.70 35.80
CA TRP A 9 -16.29 -22.38 35.33
C TRP A 9 -17.24 -21.29 35.81
N ASN A 10 -16.68 -20.22 36.38
CA ASN A 10 -17.47 -19.05 36.71
C ASN A 10 -17.71 -18.17 35.47
N ARG A 11 -18.74 -17.32 35.49
CA ARG A 11 -19.09 -16.46 34.33
C ARG A 11 -17.94 -15.57 33.84
N ARG A 12 -17.07 -15.10 34.76
CA ARG A 12 -15.92 -14.25 34.41
C ARG A 12 -14.82 -15.05 33.73
N GLU A 13 -14.55 -16.26 34.20
CA GLU A 13 -13.59 -17.19 33.58
C GLU A 13 -14.04 -17.60 32.19
N PHE A 14 -15.32 -17.93 32.03
CA PHE A 14 -15.90 -18.22 30.71
C PHE A 14 -15.77 -17.02 29.77
N LEU A 15 -16.21 -15.82 30.17
CA LEU A 15 -16.11 -14.63 29.33
C LEU A 15 -14.66 -14.27 28.97
N SER A 16 -13.71 -14.43 29.92
CA SER A 16 -12.29 -14.14 29.67
C SER A 16 -11.68 -15.15 28.70
N ALA A 17 -11.99 -16.43 28.85
CA ALA A 17 -11.54 -17.49 27.94
C ALA A 17 -12.12 -17.29 26.53
N THR A 18 -13.41 -16.98 26.41
CA THR A 18 -14.06 -16.70 25.12
C THR A 18 -13.48 -15.45 24.46
N ALA A 19 -13.18 -14.40 25.23
CA ALA A 19 -12.52 -13.20 24.71
C ALA A 19 -11.09 -13.50 24.21
N LEU A 20 -10.31 -14.31 24.92
CA LEU A 20 -8.98 -14.73 24.48
C LEU A 20 -9.03 -15.61 23.23
N VAL A 21 -9.99 -16.52 23.11
CA VAL A 21 -10.17 -17.34 21.89
C VAL A 21 -10.62 -16.46 20.72
N ALA A 22 -11.54 -15.52 20.94
CA ALA A 22 -11.98 -14.58 19.92
C ALA A 22 -10.83 -13.66 19.45
N LEU A 23 -9.96 -13.21 20.35
CA LEU A 23 -8.75 -12.46 19.99
C LEU A 23 -7.73 -13.34 19.25
N ALA A 24 -7.46 -14.54 19.77
CA ALA A 24 -6.44 -15.44 19.24
C ALA A 24 -6.80 -16.07 17.89
N LEU A 25 -8.07 -16.32 17.62
CA LEU A 25 -8.53 -16.92 16.36
C LEU A 25 -9.26 -15.92 15.45
N GLY A 26 -10.04 -15.01 16.03
CA GLY A 26 -10.84 -14.06 15.27
C GLY A 26 -10.01 -13.00 14.58
N VAL A 27 -8.98 -12.45 15.23
CA VAL A 27 -8.09 -11.46 14.60
C VAL A 27 -7.29 -12.08 13.44
N PRO A 28 -6.64 -13.25 13.59
CA PRO A 28 -5.98 -13.90 12.46
C PRO A 28 -6.95 -14.30 11.35
N ALA A 29 -8.14 -14.82 11.66
CA ALA A 29 -9.11 -15.23 10.65
C ALA A 29 -9.66 -14.03 9.86
N ALA A 30 -9.97 -12.93 10.54
CA ALA A 30 -10.39 -11.69 9.88
C ALA A 30 -9.25 -11.10 9.04
N ALA A 31 -8.01 -11.10 9.55
CA ALA A 31 -6.85 -10.67 8.77
C ALA A 31 -6.64 -11.53 7.52
N VAL A 32 -6.75 -12.85 7.62
CA VAL A 32 -6.66 -13.76 6.47
C VAL A 32 -7.80 -13.48 5.48
N SER A 33 -9.03 -13.30 5.94
CA SER A 33 -10.16 -12.99 5.05
C SER A 33 -10.05 -11.62 4.39
N LEU A 34 -9.49 -10.62 5.07
CA LEU A 34 -9.29 -9.26 4.54
C LEU A 34 -8.06 -9.15 3.63
N THR A 35 -7.14 -10.11 3.72
CA THR A 35 -5.92 -10.17 2.89
C THR A 35 -5.98 -11.26 1.83
N SER A 36 -7.00 -12.12 1.86
CA SER A 36 -7.24 -13.12 0.83
C SER A 36 -7.71 -12.44 -0.44
N LEU A 37 -6.95 -12.64 -1.51
CA LEU A 37 -7.36 -12.25 -2.85
C LEU A 37 -8.04 -13.44 -3.52
N GLU A 38 -9.01 -13.15 -4.38
CA GLU A 38 -9.51 -14.13 -5.35
C GLU A 38 -8.31 -14.73 -6.10
N SER A 39 -8.37 -16.03 -6.38
CA SER A 39 -7.22 -16.74 -6.97
C SER A 39 -6.75 -16.14 -8.30
N GLU A 40 -7.66 -15.50 -9.04
CA GLU A 40 -7.39 -14.78 -10.29
C GLU A 40 -6.73 -13.40 -10.11
N ASP A 41 -6.77 -12.85 -8.91
CA ASP A 41 -6.17 -11.55 -8.54
C ASP A 41 -4.95 -11.72 -7.62
N ALA A 42 -4.67 -12.94 -7.15
CA ALA A 42 -3.51 -13.23 -6.32
C ALA A 42 -2.19 -12.96 -7.09
N PRO A 43 -1.29 -12.13 -6.55
CA PRO A 43 -0.02 -11.85 -7.21
C PRO A 43 0.89 -13.08 -7.20
N THR A 44 1.69 -13.25 -8.24
CA THR A 44 2.81 -14.20 -8.22
C THR A 44 3.93 -13.70 -7.30
N ASP A 45 4.84 -14.58 -6.87
CA ASP A 45 6.03 -14.18 -6.11
C ASP A 45 6.86 -13.14 -6.87
N ARG A 46 6.99 -13.32 -8.18
CA ARG A 46 7.66 -12.36 -9.06
C ARG A 46 6.98 -10.99 -9.01
N GLN A 47 5.66 -10.94 -9.07
CA GLN A 47 4.90 -9.69 -8.99
C GLN A 47 5.08 -8.99 -7.64
N ARG A 48 5.16 -9.75 -6.55
CA ARG A 48 5.52 -9.19 -5.23
C ARG A 48 6.92 -8.58 -5.23
N PHE A 49 7.90 -9.25 -5.85
CA PHE A 49 9.25 -8.70 -5.99
C PHE A 49 9.30 -7.45 -6.86
N VAL A 50 8.55 -7.41 -7.98
CA VAL A 50 8.41 -6.20 -8.80
C VAL A 50 7.82 -5.06 -7.98
N MET A 51 6.72 -5.29 -7.28
CA MET A 51 6.07 -4.27 -6.45
C MET A 51 6.98 -3.80 -5.31
N LYS A 52 7.77 -4.69 -4.71
CA LYS A 52 8.78 -4.31 -3.71
C LYS A 52 9.87 -3.41 -4.29
N ASP A 53 10.48 -3.79 -5.42
CA ASP A 53 11.56 -3.00 -6.05
C ASP A 53 11.02 -1.66 -6.57
N VAL A 54 9.83 -1.64 -7.18
CA VAL A 54 9.15 -0.41 -7.61
C VAL A 54 8.87 0.51 -6.43
N SER A 55 8.29 0.01 -5.33
CA SER A 55 8.06 0.83 -4.13
C SER A 55 9.36 1.39 -3.56
N GLN A 56 10.45 0.62 -3.61
CA GLN A 56 11.77 1.08 -3.21
C GLN A 56 12.35 2.16 -4.12
N LEU A 57 12.00 2.16 -5.42
CA LEU A 57 12.41 3.20 -6.36
C LEU A 57 11.54 4.46 -6.25
N VAL A 58 10.24 4.32 -5.96
CA VAL A 58 9.32 5.45 -5.73
C VAL A 58 9.70 6.20 -4.46
N ILE A 59 9.99 5.48 -3.38
CA ILE A 59 10.43 6.04 -2.10
C ILE A 59 11.76 5.37 -1.70
N PRO A 60 12.90 5.89 -2.19
CA PRO A 60 14.22 5.35 -1.85
C PRO A 60 14.53 5.46 -0.36
N ARG A 61 15.42 4.60 0.11
CA ARG A 61 15.94 4.67 1.48
C ARG A 61 16.71 5.97 1.66
N SER A 62 16.45 6.66 2.76
CA SER A 62 17.10 7.91 3.17
C SER A 62 17.66 7.73 4.59
N ALA A 63 17.42 8.71 5.47
CA ALA A 63 17.55 8.53 6.91
C ALA A 63 16.50 7.54 7.48
N THR A 64 15.44 7.23 6.74
CA THR A 64 14.44 6.19 7.07
C THR A 64 14.45 5.04 6.05
N PRO A 65 13.90 3.87 6.42
CA PRO A 65 13.61 2.80 5.47
C PRO A 65 12.75 3.29 4.30
N GLY A 66 12.95 2.74 3.10
CA GLY A 66 12.21 3.12 1.90
C GLY A 66 10.87 2.39 1.73
N GLY A 67 10.16 2.69 0.64
CA GLY A 67 8.84 2.11 0.33
C GLY A 67 8.82 0.59 0.23
N GLY A 68 9.87 0.00 -0.35
CA GLY A 68 10.01 -1.45 -0.44
C GLY A 68 10.40 -2.10 0.89
N ASP A 69 11.06 -1.37 1.79
CA ASP A 69 11.46 -1.85 3.11
C ASP A 69 10.27 -1.98 4.06
N VAL A 70 9.26 -1.11 3.93
CA VAL A 70 8.08 -1.08 4.83
C VAL A 70 6.89 -1.88 4.31
N GLY A 71 7.03 -2.57 3.18
CA GLY A 71 5.96 -3.37 2.59
C GLY A 71 4.87 -2.54 1.89
N ALA A 72 5.15 -1.29 1.50
CA ALA A 72 4.17 -0.46 0.78
C ALA A 72 3.72 -1.09 -0.56
N GLY A 73 4.59 -1.90 -1.19
CA GLY A 73 4.24 -2.69 -2.37
C GLY A 73 3.19 -3.78 -2.09
N ASP A 74 3.31 -4.51 -0.97
CA ASP A 74 2.34 -5.53 -0.59
C ASP A 74 0.97 -4.91 -0.23
N PHE A 75 0.99 -3.77 0.47
CA PHE A 75 -0.22 -2.99 0.68
C PHE A 75 -0.86 -2.57 -0.65
N ALA A 76 -0.07 -2.01 -1.57
CA ALA A 76 -0.58 -1.54 -2.86
C ALA A 76 -1.22 -2.68 -3.67
N ILE A 77 -0.66 -3.89 -3.64
CA ILE A 77 -1.28 -5.06 -4.29
C ILE A 77 -2.69 -5.31 -3.75
N LEU A 78 -2.84 -5.37 -2.42
CA LEU A 78 -4.15 -5.57 -1.79
C LEU A 78 -5.10 -4.42 -2.11
N ALA A 79 -4.65 -3.18 -1.95
CA ALA A 79 -5.45 -1.98 -2.19
C ALA A 79 -5.98 -1.92 -3.63
N LEU A 80 -5.12 -2.20 -4.62
CA LEU A 80 -5.50 -2.26 -6.04
C LEU A 80 -6.52 -3.36 -6.32
N ALA A 81 -6.31 -4.53 -5.69
CA ALA A 81 -7.23 -5.64 -5.82
C ALA A 81 -8.57 -5.34 -5.13
N HIS A 82 -8.62 -4.58 -4.03
CA HIS A 82 -9.88 -4.22 -3.39
C HIS A 82 -10.54 -2.95 -3.96
N GLY A 83 -9.94 -2.29 -4.96
CA GLY A 83 -10.51 -1.11 -5.58
C GLY A 83 -10.39 0.17 -4.75
N LEU A 84 -9.43 0.22 -3.83
CA LEU A 84 -9.20 1.40 -2.98
C LEU A 84 -8.92 2.63 -3.85
N ASP A 85 -9.41 3.79 -3.42
CA ASP A 85 -9.27 5.07 -4.13
C ASP A 85 -9.78 5.00 -5.58
N GLY A 86 -10.85 4.23 -5.81
CA GLY A 86 -11.43 4.06 -7.13
C GLY A 86 -10.52 3.31 -8.11
N SER A 87 -9.49 2.58 -7.66
CA SER A 87 -8.55 1.90 -8.56
C SER A 87 -9.17 0.83 -9.47
N ARG A 88 -10.43 0.44 -9.24
CA ARG A 88 -11.21 -0.43 -10.13
C ARG A 88 -12.10 0.35 -11.13
N SER A 89 -12.03 1.68 -11.17
CA SER A 89 -12.74 2.47 -12.17
C SER A 89 -12.26 2.13 -13.58
N LEU A 90 -13.18 2.15 -14.54
CA LEU A 90 -12.84 1.95 -15.94
C LEU A 90 -12.01 3.13 -16.45
N LEU A 91 -10.88 2.83 -17.10
CA LEU A 91 -10.12 3.85 -17.81
C LEU A 91 -10.86 4.24 -19.10
N LYS A 92 -10.70 5.50 -19.54
CA LYS A 92 -11.29 6.03 -20.78
C LYS A 92 -10.87 5.20 -22.00
N ASP A 93 -9.62 4.76 -22.04
CA ASP A 93 -9.11 3.86 -23.09
C ASP A 93 -8.90 2.42 -22.55
N ALA A 94 -9.99 1.78 -22.15
CA ALA A 94 -9.94 0.39 -21.68
C ALA A 94 -9.41 -0.59 -22.75
N ALA A 95 -9.57 -0.28 -24.04
CA ALA A 95 -9.14 -1.12 -25.14
C ALA A 95 -7.61 -1.26 -25.20
N ALA A 96 -6.86 -0.19 -24.88
CA ALA A 96 -5.40 -0.23 -24.78
C ALA A 96 -4.89 -1.25 -23.74
N TYR A 97 -5.70 -1.56 -22.73
CA TYR A 97 -5.34 -2.44 -21.61
C TYR A 97 -6.08 -3.79 -21.63
N ALA A 98 -6.74 -4.14 -22.74
CA ALA A 98 -7.61 -5.32 -22.83
C ALA A 98 -6.95 -6.64 -22.39
N ARG A 99 -5.62 -6.79 -22.61
CA ARG A 99 -4.84 -7.97 -22.18
C ARG A 99 -4.78 -8.14 -20.66
N PHE A 100 -4.99 -7.07 -19.91
CA PHE A 100 -4.94 -7.03 -18.46
C PHE A 100 -6.32 -6.75 -17.85
N ALA A 101 -7.39 -6.77 -18.65
CA ALA A 101 -8.73 -6.55 -18.15
C ALA A 101 -9.15 -7.67 -17.18
N ARG A 102 -9.85 -7.29 -16.11
CA ARG A 102 -10.61 -8.14 -15.21
C ARG A 102 -11.98 -8.44 -15.79
N ASN A 103 -12.70 -9.36 -15.14
CA ASN A 103 -14.08 -9.70 -15.47
C ASN A 103 -15.04 -8.51 -15.31
N ASP A 104 -14.75 -7.59 -14.39
CA ASP A 104 -15.52 -6.36 -14.16
C ASP A 104 -15.11 -5.19 -15.08
N GLY A 105 -14.18 -5.42 -16.02
CA GLY A 105 -13.67 -4.41 -16.95
C GLY A 105 -12.54 -3.54 -16.38
N SER A 106 -12.25 -3.61 -15.07
CA SER A 106 -11.11 -2.93 -14.46
C SER A 106 -9.78 -3.59 -14.85
N ILE A 107 -8.64 -3.01 -14.47
CA ILE A 107 -7.31 -3.49 -14.91
C ILE A 107 -6.58 -4.26 -13.81
N ARG A 108 -5.98 -5.40 -14.15
CA ARG A 108 -4.97 -6.09 -13.33
C ARG A 108 -3.65 -5.32 -13.32
N HIS A 109 -3.62 -4.25 -12.52
CA HIS A 109 -2.54 -3.26 -12.42
C HIS A 109 -1.16 -3.89 -12.26
N VAL A 110 -1.03 -4.87 -11.38
CA VAL A 110 0.27 -5.50 -11.05
C VAL A 110 0.81 -6.31 -12.24
N ALA A 111 -0.05 -7.07 -12.91
CA ALA A 111 0.33 -7.83 -14.11
C ALA A 111 0.67 -6.90 -15.28
N TRP A 112 -0.09 -5.81 -15.45
CA TRP A 112 0.22 -4.77 -16.42
C TRP A 112 1.60 -4.15 -16.14
N LEU A 113 1.86 -3.73 -14.89
CA LEU A 113 3.10 -3.06 -14.52
C LEU A 113 4.32 -3.95 -14.72
N GLU A 114 4.24 -5.23 -14.33
CA GLU A 114 5.31 -6.21 -14.58
C GLU A 114 5.66 -6.24 -16.06
N LYS A 115 4.66 -6.40 -16.94
CA LYS A 115 4.88 -6.49 -18.37
C LYS A 115 5.41 -5.19 -18.98
N GLU A 116 4.89 -4.05 -18.50
CA GLU A 116 5.29 -2.72 -18.94
C GLU A 116 6.76 -2.44 -18.60
N LEU A 117 7.16 -2.75 -17.37
CA LEU A 117 8.54 -2.57 -16.92
C LEU A 117 9.51 -3.52 -17.60
N ASP A 118 9.13 -4.78 -17.83
CA ASP A 118 9.94 -5.72 -18.61
C ASP A 118 10.17 -5.19 -20.04
N THR A 119 9.13 -4.63 -20.66
CA THR A 119 9.22 -4.06 -22.01
C THR A 119 10.16 -2.85 -22.03
N ARG A 120 10.03 -1.93 -21.07
CA ARG A 120 10.89 -0.73 -20.97
C ARG A 120 12.33 -1.05 -20.59
N ALA A 121 12.55 -2.10 -19.81
CA ALA A 121 13.88 -2.60 -19.47
C ALA A 121 14.50 -3.45 -20.60
N GLY A 122 13.76 -3.76 -21.68
CA GLY A 122 14.24 -4.61 -22.77
C GLY A 122 14.48 -6.06 -22.36
N GLY A 123 13.77 -6.56 -21.34
CA GLY A 123 13.99 -7.90 -20.78
C GLY A 123 13.37 -8.06 -19.40
N ASP A 124 13.92 -8.94 -18.57
CA ASP A 124 13.46 -9.11 -17.19
C ASP A 124 13.87 -7.89 -16.34
N PHE A 125 12.89 -7.08 -15.95
CA PHE A 125 13.07 -5.87 -15.16
C PHE A 125 13.89 -6.13 -13.88
N LEU A 126 13.58 -7.19 -13.14
CA LEU A 126 14.27 -7.49 -11.87
C LEU A 126 15.75 -7.87 -12.06
N LYS A 127 16.12 -8.34 -13.26
CA LYS A 127 17.51 -8.67 -13.62
C LYS A 127 18.27 -7.49 -14.24
N ALA A 128 17.57 -6.43 -14.64
CA ALA A 128 18.20 -5.26 -15.21
C ALA A 128 19.05 -4.51 -14.17
N PRO A 129 20.15 -3.84 -14.57
CA PRO A 129 20.94 -2.99 -13.69
C PRO A 129 20.09 -1.91 -13.02
N ALA A 130 20.44 -1.50 -11.80
CA ALA A 130 19.66 -0.54 -11.01
C ALA A 130 19.38 0.78 -11.76
N GLY A 131 20.36 1.30 -12.50
CA GLY A 131 20.18 2.50 -13.32
C GLY A 131 19.15 2.32 -14.45
N GLN A 132 19.08 1.13 -15.05
CA GLN A 132 18.11 0.81 -16.09
C GLN A 132 16.70 0.63 -15.51
N ARG A 133 16.57 -0.01 -14.34
CA ARG A 133 15.29 -0.12 -13.62
C ARG A 133 14.73 1.26 -13.26
N LEU A 134 15.58 2.12 -12.70
CA LEU A 134 15.22 3.50 -12.38
C LEU A 134 14.83 4.29 -13.63
N ALA A 135 15.58 4.15 -14.73
CA ALA A 135 15.28 4.83 -15.99
C ALA A 135 13.93 4.38 -16.59
N ALA A 136 13.66 3.07 -16.59
CA ALA A 136 12.39 2.51 -17.05
C ALA A 136 11.20 3.07 -16.25
N LEU A 137 11.32 3.09 -14.92
CA LEU A 137 10.27 3.63 -14.05
C LEU A 137 10.10 5.14 -14.22
N LYS A 138 11.20 5.90 -14.31
CA LYS A 138 11.16 7.36 -14.54
C LYS A 138 10.48 7.72 -15.87
N ALA A 139 10.74 6.95 -16.93
CA ALA A 139 10.09 7.17 -18.22
C ALA A 139 8.57 6.92 -18.12
N LEU A 140 8.15 5.82 -17.48
CA LEU A 140 6.74 5.54 -17.23
C LEU A 140 6.07 6.65 -16.42
N ASP A 141 6.75 7.13 -15.37
CA ASP A 141 6.25 8.20 -14.52
C ASP A 141 6.08 9.52 -15.29
N ALA A 142 7.07 9.90 -16.09
CA ALA A 142 7.01 11.11 -16.90
C ALA A 142 5.85 11.08 -17.91
N GLU A 143 5.60 9.94 -18.55
CA GLU A 143 4.47 9.77 -19.49
C GLU A 143 3.12 9.81 -18.77
N ALA A 144 2.99 9.10 -17.65
CA ALA A 144 1.76 9.10 -16.86
C ALA A 144 1.40 10.50 -16.36
N PHE A 145 2.38 11.33 -15.99
CA PHE A 145 2.16 12.68 -15.47
C PHE A 145 2.43 13.80 -16.49
N ALA A 146 2.53 13.49 -17.78
CA ALA A 146 2.77 14.48 -18.83
C ALA A 146 1.69 15.56 -18.91
N SER A 147 0.44 15.24 -18.54
CA SER A 147 -0.66 16.21 -18.43
C SER A 147 -1.68 15.78 -17.37
N ARG A 148 -2.56 16.72 -16.98
CA ARG A 148 -3.68 16.43 -16.06
C ARG A 148 -4.68 15.43 -16.65
N GLU A 149 -4.87 15.47 -17.96
CA GLU A 149 -5.79 14.57 -18.68
C GLU A 149 -5.20 13.19 -18.97
N SER A 150 -3.87 13.04 -18.84
CA SER A 150 -3.19 11.76 -19.05
C SER A 150 -3.75 10.72 -18.08
N GLU A 151 -4.14 9.57 -18.60
CA GLU A 151 -4.68 8.46 -17.81
C GLU A 151 -3.75 7.27 -17.94
N SER A 152 -3.35 6.70 -16.81
CA SER A 152 -2.43 5.57 -16.77
C SER A 152 -2.70 4.75 -15.52
N PRO A 153 -2.69 3.40 -15.61
CA PRO A 153 -2.76 2.55 -14.42
C PRO A 153 -1.62 2.84 -13.42
N TRP A 154 -0.49 3.39 -13.90
CA TRP A 154 0.63 3.79 -13.03
C TRP A 154 0.23 4.80 -11.96
N LYS A 155 -0.71 5.71 -12.23
CA LYS A 155 -1.14 6.71 -11.25
C LYS A 155 -1.75 6.07 -10.00
N ALA A 156 -2.64 5.10 -10.18
CA ALA A 156 -3.24 4.36 -9.07
C ALA A 156 -2.19 3.57 -8.28
N ILE A 157 -1.25 2.93 -8.98
CA ILE A 157 -0.17 2.17 -8.34
C ILE A 157 0.71 3.10 -7.48
N LYS A 158 1.21 4.20 -8.07
CA LYS A 158 2.07 5.16 -7.37
C LYS A 158 1.34 5.81 -6.21
N GLY A 159 0.07 6.21 -6.40
CA GLY A 159 -0.78 6.77 -5.35
C GLY A 159 -0.88 5.81 -4.16
N LEU A 160 -1.19 4.53 -4.40
CA LEU A 160 -1.34 3.55 -3.34
C LEU A 160 -0.01 3.14 -2.68
N ILE A 161 1.13 3.22 -3.39
CA ILE A 161 2.46 3.10 -2.76
C ILE A 161 2.70 4.25 -1.78
N LEU A 162 2.39 5.49 -2.16
CA LEU A 162 2.50 6.65 -1.29
C LEU A 162 1.56 6.51 -0.08
N THR A 163 0.30 6.13 -0.30
CA THR A 163 -0.67 5.86 0.77
C THR A 163 -0.14 4.81 1.73
N GLY A 164 0.34 3.67 1.23
CA GLY A 164 0.88 2.60 2.06
C GLY A 164 2.10 3.02 2.88
N TYR A 165 2.99 3.83 2.30
CA TYR A 165 4.15 4.34 3.01
C TYR A 165 3.79 5.37 4.08
N TYR A 166 3.02 6.40 3.73
CA TYR A 166 2.73 7.51 4.65
C TYR A 166 1.68 7.19 5.72
N THR A 167 0.99 6.06 5.60
CA THR A 167 0.16 5.49 6.68
C THR A 167 0.92 4.49 7.57
N SER A 168 2.16 4.14 7.22
CA SER A 168 3.04 3.34 8.09
C SER A 168 3.67 4.20 9.19
N GLU A 169 4.13 3.57 10.28
CA GLU A 169 4.87 4.28 11.34
C GLU A 169 6.14 4.97 10.80
N VAL A 170 6.86 4.29 9.89
CA VAL A 170 8.08 4.82 9.27
C VAL A 170 7.77 6.07 8.46
N GLY A 171 6.77 6.03 7.58
CA GLY A 171 6.43 7.18 6.75
C GLY A 171 5.76 8.31 7.54
N GLY A 172 4.73 7.98 8.33
CA GLY A 172 3.90 8.97 9.01
C GLY A 172 4.56 9.65 10.21
N SER A 173 5.40 8.92 10.96
CA SER A 173 5.95 9.40 12.24
C SER A 173 7.47 9.58 12.24
N GLN A 174 8.20 8.84 11.41
CA GLN A 174 9.67 8.90 11.40
C GLN A 174 10.19 9.77 10.26
N GLU A 175 9.70 9.56 9.03
CA GLU A 175 10.09 10.39 7.87
C GLU A 175 9.42 11.77 7.96
N LEU A 176 8.15 11.81 8.35
CA LEU A 176 7.41 13.04 8.67
C LEU A 176 7.45 13.34 10.18
N ARG A 177 7.11 14.57 10.55
CA ARG A 177 6.85 14.96 11.95
C ARG A 177 5.36 14.84 12.23
N TYR A 178 4.95 13.74 12.85
CA TYR A 178 3.55 13.55 13.21
C TYR A 178 3.13 14.50 14.34
N GLU A 179 2.16 15.38 14.05
CA GLU A 179 1.53 16.29 14.99
C GLU A 179 0.03 15.96 15.10
N PRO A 180 -0.38 15.16 16.10
CA PRO A 180 -1.76 14.69 16.20
C PRO A 180 -2.77 15.78 16.55
N VAL A 181 -2.30 16.89 17.16
CA VAL A 181 -3.15 18.03 17.53
C VAL A 181 -2.43 19.31 17.10
N PRO A 182 -2.89 20.00 16.04
CA PRO A 182 -2.31 21.27 15.64
C PRO A 182 -2.61 22.32 16.73
N GLY A 183 -1.66 22.49 17.65
CA GLY A 183 -1.89 23.29 18.86
C GLY A 183 -1.68 24.78 18.67
N ARG A 184 -0.70 25.18 17.85
CA ARG A 184 -0.30 26.60 17.67
C ARG A 184 -0.13 26.91 16.19
N PHE A 185 -0.82 27.95 15.72
CA PHE A 185 -0.49 28.57 14.45
C PHE A 185 0.84 29.33 14.59
N ASP A 186 1.83 28.93 13.79
CA ASP A 186 3.11 29.60 13.67
C ASP A 186 3.25 30.20 12.27
N PRO A 187 3.09 31.53 12.10
CA PRO A 187 3.15 32.17 10.79
C PRO A 187 4.56 32.18 10.18
N ASP A 188 5.60 31.95 10.98
CA ASP A 188 7.00 32.01 10.55
C ASP A 188 7.77 30.80 11.09
N LEU A 189 7.55 29.65 10.45
CA LEU A 189 8.26 28.41 10.75
C LEU A 189 9.69 28.47 10.16
N PRO A 190 10.74 28.31 10.99
CA PRO A 190 12.11 28.31 10.49
C PRO A 190 12.40 27.00 9.74
N LEU A 191 12.25 27.01 8.42
CA LEU A 191 12.58 25.89 7.54
C LEU A 191 14.09 25.75 7.39
N THR A 192 14.71 24.95 8.23
CA THR A 192 16.12 24.55 8.09
C THR A 192 16.26 23.41 7.07
N PRO A 193 17.47 23.13 6.55
CA PRO A 193 17.70 21.98 5.66
C PRO A 193 17.29 20.61 6.27
N ASP A 194 17.32 20.49 7.60
CA ASP A 194 16.93 19.28 8.33
C ASP A 194 15.44 19.28 8.73
N PHE A 195 14.68 20.31 8.33
CA PHE A 195 13.26 20.41 8.66
C PHE A 195 12.46 19.36 7.90
N ARG A 196 11.98 18.35 8.63
CA ARG A 196 11.04 17.34 8.11
C ARG A 196 9.63 17.92 8.02
N ALA A 197 8.92 17.60 6.94
CA ALA A 197 7.54 18.01 6.75
C ALA A 197 6.65 17.51 7.90
N ILE A 198 5.68 18.33 8.29
CA ILE A 198 4.74 18.01 9.36
C ILE A 198 3.56 17.24 8.77
N SER A 199 3.16 16.15 9.43
CA SER A 199 1.95 15.39 9.11
C SER A 199 0.95 15.59 10.24
N ASN A 200 -0.26 16.04 9.92
CA ASN A 200 -1.37 16.09 10.87
C ASN A 200 -2.60 15.40 10.24
N ASP A 201 -3.50 14.88 11.08
CA ASP A 201 -4.69 14.15 10.63
C ASP A 201 -5.84 15.12 10.23
N TRP A 202 -5.53 16.34 9.80
CA TRP A 202 -6.53 17.39 9.61
C TRP A 202 -7.08 17.43 8.18
N THR A 203 -7.60 16.30 7.71
CA THR A 203 -8.42 16.21 6.48
C THR A 203 -9.89 15.88 6.75
N ALA A 204 -10.37 16.04 8.00
CA ALA A 204 -11.76 15.76 8.36
C ALA A 204 -12.67 17.01 8.48
N VAL A 205 -12.25 18.17 7.97
CA VAL A 205 -13.14 19.34 7.89
C VAL A 205 -13.03 19.94 6.50
N ASP A 206 -13.92 19.49 5.61
CA ASP A 206 -14.27 20.26 4.42
C ASP A 206 -14.76 21.64 4.88
N PHE A 207 -13.93 22.66 4.69
CA PHE A 207 -14.41 24.03 4.68
C PHE A 207 -14.83 24.37 3.25
N GLY A 208 -16.07 24.02 2.91
CA GLY A 208 -16.68 24.34 1.62
C GLY A 208 -18.00 23.64 1.37
#